data_AF-A0A5K1EF15-F1
#
_entry.id   AF-A0A5K1EF15-F1
#
_cell.length_a   1.000
_cell.length_b   1.000
_cell.length_c   1.000
_cell.angle_alpha   90.00
_cell.angle_beta   90.00
_cell.angle_gamma   90.00
#
_symmetry.space_group_name_H-M   'P 1'
#
loop_
_entity.id
_entity.type
_entity.pdbx_description
1 polymer ?
#
loop_
_entity_poly.entity_id
_entity_poly.type
_entity_poly.pdbx_seq_one_letter_code
_entity_poly.pdbx_strand_id
1 'polypeptide(L)'
;ESDIQRQIEIVRLILRSMGDGEINASAYDTAWVALVAEEDGEGRQRRPRFPSCLEWIAQNQLPDGSWGDGLIFSAHDRVINTLACVIALKTWNHSPRIWKQ
;
A
#
# COMPACT_ATOMS: atom_id res chain seq x y z
N GLU A 1 -2.67 10.72 38.38
CA GLU A 1 -2.30 9.33 38.74
C GLU A 1 -2.92 8.31 37.78
N SER A 2 -4.21 8.44 37.44
CA SER A 2 -4.91 7.59 36.46
C SER A 2 -4.26 7.55 35.06
N ASP A 3 -3.79 8.69 34.56
CA ASP A 3 -3.32 8.79 33.17
C ASP A 3 -1.95 8.15 32.98
N ILE A 4 -1.07 8.29 33.98
CA ILE A 4 0.24 7.63 33.99
C ILE A 4 0.03 6.11 34.01
N GLN A 5 -0.89 5.62 34.84
CA GLN A 5 -1.18 4.19 34.91
C GLN A 5 -1.74 3.66 33.58
N ARG A 6 -2.64 4.40 32.93
CA ARG A 6 -3.15 4.08 31.59
C ARG A 6 -2.03 4.03 30.54
N GLN A 7 -1.12 5.00 30.55
CA GLN A 7 0.01 5.01 29.61
C GLN A 7 0.96 3.83 29.85
N ILE A 8 1.22 3.47 31.11
CA ILE A 8 1.99 2.27 31.46
C ILE A 8 1.33 1.01 30.90
N GLU A 9 0.01 0.90 31.00
CA GLU A 9 -0.73 -0.23 30.45
C GLU A 9 -0.64 -0.28 28.92
N ILE A 10 -0.77 0.84 28.22
CA ILE A 10 -0.61 0.91 26.76
C ILE A 10 0.80 0.48 26.35
N VAL A 11 1.84 1.01 27.00
CA VAL A 11 3.23 0.64 26.69
C VAL A 11 3.47 -0.85 26.95
N ARG A 12 2.94 -1.40 28.04
CA ARG A 12 3.02 -2.85 28.31
C ARG A 12 2.31 -3.68 27.24
N LEU A 13 1.16 -3.20 26.74
CA LEU A 13 0.44 -3.87 25.65
C LEU A 13 1.27 -3.86 24.36
N ILE A 14 1.83 -2.71 23.98
CA ILE A 14 2.70 -2.58 22.79
C ILE A 14 3.92 -3.51 22.91
N LEU A 15 4.59 -3.53 24.06
CA LEU A 15 5.75 -4.40 24.27
C LEU A 15 5.38 -5.89 24.22
N ARG A 16 4.18 -6.26 24.67
CA ARG A 16 3.70 -7.64 24.62
C ARG A 16 3.22 -8.05 23.23
N SER A 17 2.80 -7.11 22.40
CA SER A 17 2.36 -7.37 21.02
C SER A 17 3.51 -7.33 20.01
N MET A 18 4.76 -7.17 20.45
CA MET A 18 5.91 -7.16 19.53
C MET A 18 6.04 -8.51 18.82
N GLY A 19 6.10 -8.45 17.49
CA GLY A 19 6.37 -9.58 16.59
C GLY A 19 7.41 -9.19 15.55
N ASP A 20 7.09 -9.41 14.27
CA ASP A 20 8.00 -9.12 13.14
C ASP A 20 8.20 -7.61 12.88
N GLY A 21 7.45 -6.76 13.59
CA GLY A 21 7.49 -5.30 13.49
C GLY A 21 6.13 -4.73 13.08
N GLU A 22 5.91 -3.46 13.45
CA GLU A 22 4.73 -2.70 13.07
C GLU A 22 5.20 -1.51 12.23
N ILE A 23 4.85 -1.52 10.93
CA ILE A 23 5.23 -0.48 9.96
C ILE A 23 4.05 -0.12 9.07
N ASN A 24 4.02 1.12 8.59
CA ASN A 24 3.05 1.54 7.58
C ASN A 24 3.33 0.82 6.25
N ALA A 25 2.26 0.62 5.47
CA ALA A 25 2.38 0.07 4.12
C ALA A 25 3.13 1.04 3.20
N SER A 26 4.04 0.49 2.39
CA SER A 26 4.77 1.21 1.35
C SER A 26 4.04 1.07 0.00
N ALA A 27 3.55 2.17 -0.54
CA ALA A 27 2.84 2.16 -1.82
C ALA A 27 3.77 1.75 -2.97
N TYR A 28 5.02 2.24 -2.97
CA TYR A 28 6.05 1.86 -3.92
C TYR A 28 6.31 0.34 -3.93
N ASP A 29 6.58 -0.25 -2.76
CA ASP A 29 6.89 -1.69 -2.68
C ASP A 29 5.68 -2.54 -3.05
N THR A 30 4.49 -2.13 -2.61
CA THR A 30 3.24 -2.82 -2.95
C THR A 30 2.98 -2.78 -4.46
N ALA A 31 3.29 -1.67 -5.14
CA ALA A 31 3.21 -1.57 -6.60
C ALA A 31 4.20 -2.48 -7.32
N TRP A 32 5.42 -2.64 -6.79
CA TRP A 32 6.37 -3.61 -7.33
C TRP A 32 5.88 -5.06 -7.20
N VAL A 33 5.33 -5.43 -6.04
CA VAL A 33 4.74 -6.77 -5.85
C VAL A 33 3.53 -6.97 -6.78
N ALA A 34 2.72 -5.94 -6.97
CA ALA A 34 1.57 -5.98 -7.88
C ALA A 34 1.95 -6.25 -9.35
N LEU A 35 3.18 -5.94 -9.77
CA LEU A 35 3.65 -6.16 -11.14
C LEU A 35 4.08 -7.61 -11.44
N VAL A 36 4.24 -8.43 -10.39
CA VAL A 36 4.62 -9.85 -10.53
C VAL A 36 3.48 -10.60 -11.23
N ALA A 37 3.82 -11.26 -12.34
CA ALA A 37 2.87 -12.10 -13.07
C ALA A 37 2.86 -13.53 -12.55
N GLU A 38 1.73 -14.21 -12.72
CA GLU A 38 1.69 -15.66 -12.59
C GLU A 38 2.58 -16.32 -13.66
N GLU A 39 3.36 -17.31 -13.23
CA GLU A 39 4.14 -18.18 -14.11
C GLU A 39 3.21 -19.27 -14.69
N ASP A 40 2.31 -18.90 -15.59
CA ASP A 40 1.41 -19.86 -16.24
C ASP A 40 1.64 -19.90 -17.75
N GLY A 41 1.92 -21.11 -18.22
CA GLY A 41 2.57 -21.44 -19.50
C GLY A 41 1.91 -20.89 -20.77
N GLU A 42 2.71 -20.93 -21.84
CA GLU A 42 2.43 -20.39 -23.18
C GLU A 42 0.95 -20.41 -23.57
N GLY A 43 0.38 -19.23 -23.80
CA GLY A 43 -0.94 -19.07 -24.41
C GLY A 43 -2.07 -18.56 -23.49
N ARG A 44 -1.83 -18.34 -22.19
CA ARG A 44 -2.82 -17.69 -21.30
C ARG A 44 -2.60 -16.18 -21.19
N GLN A 45 -3.71 -15.44 -21.02
CA GLN A 45 -3.67 -14.02 -20.72
C GLN A 45 -2.92 -13.79 -19.39
N ARG A 46 -1.91 -12.92 -19.41
CA ARG A 46 -1.09 -12.57 -18.23
C ARG A 46 -1.99 -12.11 -17.08
N ARG A 47 -1.79 -12.66 -15.88
CA ARG A 47 -2.52 -12.32 -14.64
C ARG A 47 -1.57 -11.92 -13.52
N PRO A 48 -1.98 -11.01 -12.61
CA PRO A 48 -1.18 -10.65 -11.45
C PRO A 48 -1.12 -11.81 -10.46
N ARG A 49 0.09 -12.16 -9.99
CA ARG A 49 0.28 -13.21 -8.97
C ARG A 49 -0.29 -12.81 -7.62
N PHE A 50 -0.30 -11.52 -7.31
CA PHE A 50 -0.76 -10.96 -6.04
C PHE A 50 -1.86 -9.92 -6.29
N PRO A 51 -3.10 -10.35 -6.60
CA PRO A 51 -4.19 -9.43 -6.94
C PRO A 51 -4.58 -8.50 -5.77
N SER A 52 -4.35 -8.92 -4.51
CA SER A 52 -4.57 -8.08 -3.33
C SER A 52 -3.71 -6.82 -3.30
N CYS A 53 -2.51 -6.85 -3.88
CA CYS A 53 -1.67 -5.65 -3.99
C CYS A 53 -2.30 -4.61 -4.93
N LEU A 54 -2.92 -5.04 -6.04
CA LEU A 54 -3.63 -4.13 -6.93
C LEU A 54 -4.88 -3.54 -6.29
N GLU A 55 -5.62 -4.37 -5.55
CA GLU A 55 -6.78 -3.90 -4.79
C GLU A 55 -6.38 -2.88 -3.72
N TRP A 56 -5.28 -3.14 -2.99
CA TRP A 56 -4.75 -2.18 -2.02
C TRP A 56 -4.39 -0.86 -2.70
N ILE A 57 -3.68 -0.89 -3.83
CA ILE A 57 -3.33 0.33 -4.58
C ILE A 57 -4.60 1.10 -4.98
N ALA A 58 -5.61 0.40 -5.50
CA ALA A 58 -6.88 0.99 -5.91
C ALA A 58 -7.65 1.67 -4.76
N GLN A 59 -7.55 1.14 -3.54
CA GLN A 59 -8.29 1.63 -2.37
C GLN A 59 -7.55 2.71 -1.58
N ASN A 60 -6.24 2.87 -1.79
CA ASN A 60 -5.39 3.73 -0.97
C ASN A 60 -4.84 4.96 -1.75
N GLN A 61 -5.48 5.35 -2.84
CA GLN A 61 -5.18 6.64 -3.47
C GLN A 61 -5.60 7.78 -2.54
N LEU A 62 -4.73 8.79 -2.38
CA LEU A 62 -5.02 9.99 -1.60
C LEU A 62 -6.01 10.91 -2.33
N PRO A 63 -6.69 11.84 -1.62
CA PRO A 63 -7.65 12.76 -2.25
C PRO A 63 -7.09 13.66 -3.34
N ASP A 64 -5.77 13.92 -3.34
CA ASP A 64 -5.06 14.69 -4.37
C ASP A 64 -4.66 13.85 -5.60
N GLY A 65 -5.03 12.57 -5.61
CA GLY A 65 -4.73 11.62 -6.67
C GLY A 65 -3.36 10.94 -6.54
N SER A 66 -2.55 11.30 -5.53
CA SER A 66 -1.23 10.71 -5.29
C SER A 66 -1.29 9.44 -4.43
N TRP A 67 -0.17 8.75 -4.31
CA TRP A 67 0.10 7.74 -3.29
C TRP A 67 1.32 8.15 -2.46
N GLY A 68 1.36 7.74 -1.19
CA GLY A 68 2.44 8.04 -0.25
C GLY A 68 1.93 8.25 1.17
N ASP A 69 2.74 8.88 2.03
CA ASP A 69 2.34 9.16 3.41
C ASP A 69 1.21 10.22 3.44
N GLY A 70 0.09 9.88 4.08
CA GLY A 70 -1.11 10.74 4.13
C GLY A 70 -1.02 11.90 5.13
N LEU A 71 -0.09 11.85 6.09
CA LEU A 71 0.07 12.86 7.15
C LEU A 71 1.24 13.81 6.84
N ILE A 72 2.31 13.30 6.22
CA ILE A 72 3.52 14.05 5.94
C ILE A 72 3.74 14.13 4.43
N PHE A 73 3.68 15.33 3.88
CA PHE A 73 3.95 15.53 2.45
C PHE A 73 5.46 15.64 2.19
N SER A 74 5.95 14.81 1.28
CA SER A 74 7.28 14.93 0.66
C SER A 74 7.15 14.75 -0.84
N ALA A 75 7.67 15.69 -1.62
CA ALA A 75 7.58 15.63 -3.08
C ALA A 75 8.26 14.37 -3.64
N HIS A 76 9.41 13.96 -3.08
CA HIS A 76 10.10 12.74 -3.49
C HIS A 76 9.27 11.49 -3.19
N ASP A 77 8.66 11.42 -2.01
CA ASP A 77 7.77 10.31 -1.62
C ASP A 77 6.56 10.24 -2.55
N ARG A 78 5.87 11.36 -2.76
CA ARG A 78 4.66 11.39 -3.60
C ARG A 78 4.95 11.02 -5.04
N VAL A 79 6.01 11.54 -5.64
CA VAL A 79 6.33 11.28 -7.05
C VAL A 79 6.64 9.80 -7.26
N ILE A 80 7.50 9.19 -6.42
CA ILE A 80 7.94 7.81 -6.65
C ILE A 80 6.83 6.80 -6.38
N ASN A 81 6.05 6.98 -5.30
CA ASN A 81 4.92 6.13 -4.97
C ASN A 81 3.83 6.23 -6.05
N THR A 82 3.46 7.45 -6.43
CA THR A 82 2.41 7.68 -7.44
C THR A 82 2.77 7.07 -8.78
N LEU A 83 4.01 7.28 -9.25
CA LEU A 83 4.46 6.71 -10.52
C LEU A 83 4.39 5.17 -10.49
N ALA A 84 4.88 4.53 -9.42
CA ALA A 84 4.85 3.08 -9.30
C ALA A 84 3.41 2.53 -9.30
N CYS A 85 2.50 3.14 -8.53
CA CYS A 85 1.09 2.75 -8.48
C CYS A 85 0.38 2.89 -9.83
N VAL A 86 0.60 4.01 -10.54
CA VAL A 86 0.03 4.23 -11.87
C VAL A 86 0.54 3.20 -12.87
N ILE A 87 1.84 2.88 -12.85
CA ILE A 87 2.42 1.83 -13.69
C ILE A 87 1.73 0.49 -13.39
N ALA A 88 1.64 0.09 -12.12
CA ALA A 88 1.01 -1.17 -11.72
C ALA A 88 -0.44 -1.29 -12.20
N LEU A 89 -1.26 -0.27 -11.94
CA LEU A 89 -2.67 -0.25 -12.37
C LEU A 89 -2.79 -0.31 -13.90
N LYS A 90 -1.95 0.45 -14.61
CA LYS A 90 -1.96 0.50 -16.07
C LYS A 90 -1.53 -0.84 -16.70
N THR A 91 -0.52 -1.50 -16.14
CA THR A 91 0.00 -2.79 -16.65
C THR A 91 -1.08 -3.86 -16.70
N TRP A 92 -1.98 -3.87 -15.73
CA TRP A 92 -3.04 -4.90 -15.66
C TRP A 92 -4.37 -4.47 -16.27
N ASN A 93 -4.41 -3.27 -16.88
CA ASN A 93 -5.64 -2.58 -17.27
C ASN A 93 -6.71 -2.66 -16.17
N HIS A 94 -6.25 -2.67 -14.92
CA HIS A 94 -7.14 -2.64 -13.78
C HIS A 94 -7.73 -1.24 -13.83
N SER A 95 -9.04 -1.18 -14.07
CA SER A 95 -9.78 0.06 -14.00
C SER A 95 -10.46 0.05 -12.65
N PRO A 96 -9.79 0.49 -11.56
CA PRO A 96 -10.54 0.89 -10.41
C PRO A 96 -11.40 2.07 -10.83
N ARG A 97 -12.44 2.31 -10.05
CA ARG A 97 -13.26 3.50 -10.15
C ARG A 97 -12.46 4.75 -9.69
N ILE A 98 -11.21 4.93 -10.16
CA ILE A 98 -10.23 5.97 -9.79
C ILE A 98 -10.65 7.37 -10.25
N TRP A 99 -11.84 7.51 -10.83
CA TRP A 99 -12.38 8.78 -11.29
C TRP A 99 -13.66 9.09 -10.53
N LYS A 100 -13.65 8.96 -9.20
CA LYS A 100 -14.67 9.64 -8.41
C LYS A 100 -14.37 11.14 -8.50
N GLN A 101 -15.05 11.77 -9.46
CA GLN A 101 -15.27 13.21 -9.57
C GLN A 101 -15.79 13.78 -8.25
#